data_AF-A0A925A294-F1
#
_entry.id   AF-A0A925A294-F1
#
_cell.length_a   1.000
_cell.length_b   1.000
_cell.length_c   1.000
_cell.angle_alpha   90.00
_cell.angle_beta   90.00
_cell.angle_gamma   90.00
#
_symmetry.space_group_name_H-M   'P 1'
#
loop_
_entity.id
_entity.type
_entity.pdbx_description
1 polymer ?
#
loop_
_entity_poly.entity_id
_entity_poly.type
_entity_poly.pdbx_seq_one_letter_code
_entity_poly.pdbx_strand_id
1 'polypeptide(L)'
;MELISELFDFILHIDKYLVKIVSDYRTWTYLILFLVIFAETGFVVTPFLPGDSLLFAVGALIAKGDTGLDIYIMGMLLIAGAIMGNTVNYFFGIYFGPKVFKPGNRILKVDYYNKTQDYFDKKGGNMLIISRFMPIFRTLAPFVAGVGKMNFGQFTYYNVVGGVLWIVSFLGIGF
;
A
#
# COMPACT_ATOMS: atom_id res chain seq x y z
N MET A 1 15.00 22.86 -7.61
CA MET A 1 13.72 22.54 -8.30
C MET A 1 13.87 21.33 -9.21
N GLU A 2 15.00 21.18 -9.92
CA GLU A 2 15.32 19.99 -10.73
C GLU A 2 15.34 18.67 -9.93
N LEU A 3 15.98 18.66 -8.75
CA LEU A 3 16.08 17.45 -7.93
C LEU A 3 14.72 16.93 -7.41
N ILE A 4 13.73 17.82 -7.24
CA ILE A 4 12.37 17.44 -6.83
C ILE A 4 11.59 16.90 -8.02
N SER A 5 11.72 17.49 -9.21
CA SER A 5 11.06 16.98 -10.41
C SER A 5 11.65 15.64 -10.86
N GLU A 6 12.97 15.47 -10.75
CA GLU A 6 13.63 14.19 -11.02
C GLU A 6 13.20 13.10 -10.04
N LEU A 7 13.08 13.42 -8.74
CA LEU A 7 12.54 12.48 -7.76
C LEU A 7 11.09 12.10 -8.06
N PHE A 8 10.29 13.07 -8.48
CA PHE A 8 8.89 12.83 -8.83
C PHE A 8 8.76 11.96 -10.09
N ASP A 9 9.58 12.24 -11.11
CA ASP A 9 9.59 11.48 -12.36
C ASP A 9 10.14 10.05 -12.15
N PHE A 10 11.16 9.89 -11.30
CA PHE A 10 11.68 8.60 -10.87
C PHE A 10 10.63 7.78 -10.12
N ILE A 11 9.90 8.40 -9.18
CA ILE A 11 8.84 7.73 -8.41
C ILE A 11 7.69 7.29 -9.33
N LEU A 12 7.29 8.14 -10.28
CA LEU A 12 6.19 7.85 -11.21
C LEU A 12 6.55 6.81 -12.28
N HIS A 13 7.81 6.74 -12.69
CA HIS A 13 8.31 5.82 -13.72
C HIS A 13 9.24 4.74 -13.16
N ILE A 14 9.06 4.39 -11.89
CA ILE A 14 9.93 3.44 -11.19
C ILE A 14 9.96 2.07 -11.87
N ASP A 15 8.90 1.70 -12.58
CA ASP A 15 8.79 0.50 -13.42
C ASP A 15 9.81 0.50 -14.59
N LYS A 16 10.06 1.66 -15.20
CA LYS A 16 11.07 1.82 -16.27
C LYS A 16 12.49 1.79 -15.73
N TYR A 17 12.69 2.36 -14.54
CA TYR A 17 13.99 2.32 -13.86
C TYR A 17 14.27 0.99 -13.17
N LEU A 18 13.28 0.10 -13.08
CA LEU A 18 13.36 -1.13 -12.30
C LEU A 18 14.46 -2.07 -12.79
N VAL A 19 14.64 -2.19 -14.10
CA VAL A 19 15.75 -2.98 -14.69
C VAL A 19 17.10 -2.43 -14.26
N LYS A 20 17.25 -1.11 -14.24
CA LYS A 20 18.47 -0.44 -13.81
C LYS A 20 18.69 -0.60 -12.31
N ILE A 21 17.64 -0.50 -11.51
CA ILE A 21 17.69 -0.73 -10.05
C ILE A 21 18.17 -2.15 -9.76
N VAL A 22 17.55 -3.16 -10.40
CA VAL A 22 17.92 -4.56 -10.21
C VAL A 22 19.38 -4.82 -10.61
N SER A 23 19.84 -4.21 -11.71
CA SER A 23 21.21 -4.39 -12.21
C SER A 23 22.26 -3.70 -11.33
N ASP A 24 22.02 -2.44 -10.94
CA ASP A 24 22.98 -1.61 -10.20
C ASP A 24 23.01 -1.94 -8.70
N TYR A 25 21.85 -2.24 -8.11
CA TYR A 25 21.67 -2.36 -6.66
C TYR A 25 21.53 -3.82 -6.17
N ARG A 26 21.22 -4.78 -7.05
CA ARG A 26 21.08 -6.22 -6.75
C ARG A 26 20.30 -6.46 -5.44
N THR A 27 20.95 -6.89 -4.36
CA THR A 27 20.34 -7.15 -3.06
C THR A 27 19.63 -5.93 -2.44
N TRP A 28 20.09 -4.70 -2.70
CA TRP A 28 19.43 -3.49 -2.22
C TRP A 28 18.07 -3.25 -2.87
N THR A 29 17.80 -3.89 -4.01
CA THR A 29 16.47 -3.86 -4.67
C THR A 29 15.37 -4.33 -3.73
N TYR A 30 15.63 -5.34 -2.90
CA TYR A 30 14.68 -5.79 -1.88
C TYR A 30 14.23 -4.66 -0.96
N LEU A 31 15.18 -3.88 -0.44
CA LEU A 31 14.91 -2.78 0.47
C LEU A 31 14.19 -1.64 -0.26
N ILE A 32 14.60 -1.31 -1.48
CA ILE A 32 14.00 -0.24 -2.27
C ILE A 32 12.52 -0.55 -2.53
N LEU A 33 12.21 -1.75 -3.02
CA LEU A 33 10.83 -2.14 -3.32
C LEU A 33 9.99 -2.27 -2.05
N PHE A 34 10.58 -2.76 -0.96
CA PHE A 34 9.94 -2.75 0.36
C PHE A 34 9.52 -1.34 0.76
N LEU A 35 10.43 -0.37 0.67
CA LEU A 35 10.16 1.02 1.02
C LEU A 35 9.11 1.66 0.12
N VAL A 36 9.10 1.32 -1.17
CA VAL A 36 8.11 1.80 -2.13
C VAL A 36 6.71 1.30 -1.78
N ILE A 37 6.54 -0.01 -1.57
CA ILE A 37 5.25 -0.61 -1.21
C ILE A 37 4.79 -0.13 0.18
N PHE A 38 5.73 -0.01 1.13
CA PHE A 38 5.46 0.57 2.44
C PHE A 38 4.98 2.01 2.33
N ALA A 39 5.63 2.84 1.51
CA ALA A 39 5.25 4.24 1.32
C ALA A 39 3.88 4.37 0.64
N GLU A 40 3.63 3.63 -0.44
CA GLU A 40 2.35 3.62 -1.16
C GLU A 40 1.18 3.26 -0.25
N THR A 41 1.34 2.24 0.59
CA THR A 41 0.27 1.77 1.50
C THR A 41 0.18 2.58 2.79
N GLY A 42 1.31 3.10 3.28
CA GLY A 42 1.43 3.84 4.53
C GLY A 42 1.02 5.30 4.45
N PHE A 43 1.29 5.97 3.33
CA PHE A 43 0.99 7.39 3.18
C PHE A 43 -0.31 7.59 2.39
N VAL A 44 -1.30 8.22 3.05
CA VAL A 44 -2.60 8.59 2.43
C VAL A 44 -2.42 9.51 1.22
N VAL A 45 -1.33 10.28 1.18
CA VAL A 45 -1.06 11.31 0.14
C VAL A 45 -0.37 10.74 -1.09
N THR A 46 0.05 9.47 -1.07
CA THR A 46 0.83 8.87 -2.17
C THR A 46 0.11 7.75 -2.94
N PRO A 47 -1.20 7.86 -3.28
CA PRO A 47 -1.88 6.83 -4.08
C PRO A 47 -1.40 6.79 -5.54
N PHE A 48 -0.50 7.70 -5.93
CA PHE A 48 0.05 7.81 -7.28
C PHE A 48 1.28 6.93 -7.52
N LEU A 49 1.81 6.23 -6.51
CA LEU A 49 2.91 5.29 -6.73
C LEU A 49 2.40 4.05 -7.49
N PRO A 50 3.08 3.63 -8.57
CA PRO A 50 2.63 2.52 -9.41
C PRO A 50 3.01 1.16 -8.80
N GLY A 51 2.54 0.88 -7.58
CA GLY A 51 2.89 -0.37 -6.87
C GLY A 51 2.42 -1.62 -7.58
N ASP A 52 1.21 -1.61 -8.14
CA ASP A 52 0.65 -2.73 -8.88
C ASP A 52 1.53 -3.09 -10.10
N SER A 53 1.88 -2.10 -10.92
CA SER A 53 2.77 -2.26 -12.07
C SER A 53 4.18 -2.70 -11.65
N LEU A 54 4.68 -2.18 -10.53
CA LEU A 54 5.98 -2.54 -9.98
C LEU A 54 6.02 -4.00 -9.51
N LEU A 55 4.96 -4.51 -8.87
CA LEU A 55 4.87 -5.92 -8.50
C LEU A 55 4.91 -6.85 -9.71
N PHE A 56 4.14 -6.51 -10.77
CA PHE A 56 4.20 -7.26 -12.03
C PHE A 56 5.59 -7.22 -12.66
N ALA A 57 6.19 -6.03 -12.78
CA ALA A 57 7.49 -5.85 -13.40
C ALA A 57 8.61 -6.60 -12.65
N VAL A 58 8.58 -6.57 -11.32
CA VAL A 58 9.52 -7.30 -10.46
C VAL A 58 9.35 -8.80 -10.65
N GLY A 59 8.12 -9.32 -10.64
CA GLY A 59 7.85 -10.74 -10.89
C GLY A 59 8.44 -11.19 -12.22
N ALA A 60 8.17 -10.45 -13.30
CA ALA A 60 8.64 -10.77 -14.65
C ALA A 60 10.16 -10.74 -14.78
N LEU A 61 10.82 -9.79 -14.11
CA LEU A 61 12.28 -9.72 -14.11
C LEU A 61 12.91 -10.86 -13.32
N ILE A 62 12.33 -11.24 -12.19
CA ILE A 62 12.82 -12.37 -11.41
C ILE A 62 12.65 -13.69 -12.20
N ALA A 63 11.52 -13.88 -12.88
CA ALA A 63 11.27 -15.04 -13.74
C ALA A 63 12.24 -15.17 -14.91
N LYS A 64 12.74 -14.04 -15.44
CA LYS A 64 13.77 -14.04 -16.47
C LYS A 64 15.09 -14.69 -16.01
N GLY A 65 15.34 -14.78 -14.70
CA GLY A 65 16.47 -15.52 -14.11
C GLY A 65 17.81 -14.75 -14.04
N ASP A 66 17.94 -13.61 -14.72
CA ASP A 66 19.19 -12.84 -14.80
C ASP A 66 19.44 -11.88 -13.61
N THR A 67 18.55 -11.89 -12.61
CA THR A 67 18.53 -10.83 -11.57
C THR A 67 19.27 -11.21 -10.28
N GLY A 68 19.46 -12.50 -10.02
CA GLY A 68 20.01 -12.99 -8.75
C GLY A 68 19.10 -12.73 -7.53
N LEU A 69 17.84 -12.37 -7.77
CA LEU A 69 16.82 -12.16 -6.75
C LEU A 69 15.96 -13.41 -6.62
N ASP A 70 15.72 -13.84 -5.38
CA ASP A 70 14.75 -14.85 -5.00
C ASP A 70 13.34 -14.26 -4.87
N ILE A 71 12.37 -14.90 -5.53
CA ILE A 71 10.96 -14.49 -5.58
C ILE A 71 10.24 -14.67 -4.23
N TYR A 72 10.60 -15.69 -3.45
CA TYR A 72 9.99 -15.95 -2.14
C TYR A 72 10.45 -14.93 -1.11
N ILE A 73 11.75 -14.59 -1.12
CA ILE A 73 12.29 -13.52 -0.27
C ILE A 73 11.64 -12.19 -0.64
N MET A 74 11.50 -11.91 -1.94
CA MET A 74 10.82 -10.70 -2.41
C MET A 74 9.38 -10.67 -1.93
N GLY A 75 8.62 -11.75 -2.17
CA GLY A 75 7.23 -11.85 -1.75
C GLY A 75 7.04 -11.62 -0.25
N MET A 76 7.85 -12.28 0.60
CA MET A 76 7.77 -12.10 2.05
C MET A 76 8.04 -10.64 2.48
N LEU A 77 9.06 -10.00 1.89
CA LEU A 77 9.38 -8.62 2.20
C LEU A 77 8.25 -7.67 1.76
N LEU A 78 7.73 -7.81 0.54
CA LEU A 78 6.67 -6.93 0.06
C LEU A 78 5.36 -7.13 0.82
N ILE A 79 5.05 -8.36 1.25
CA ILE A 79 3.93 -8.64 2.17
C ILE A 79 4.14 -7.91 3.50
N ALA A 80 5.33 -7.99 4.10
CA ALA A 80 5.66 -7.28 5.33
C ALA A 80 5.51 -5.76 5.14
N GLY A 81 6.04 -5.21 4.04
CA GLY A 81 5.92 -3.78 3.71
C GLY A 81 4.47 -3.33 3.59
N ALA A 82 3.64 -4.10 2.88
CA ALA A 82 2.22 -3.80 2.70
C ALA A 82 1.40 -3.88 4.01
N ILE A 83 1.74 -4.80 4.91
CA ILE A 83 1.08 -4.94 6.21
C ILE A 83 1.51 -3.79 7.13
N MET A 84 2.82 -3.52 7.21
CA MET A 84 3.37 -2.46 8.06
C MET A 84 2.88 -1.08 7.61
N GLY A 85 2.89 -0.80 6.30
CA GLY A 85 2.39 0.46 5.75
C GLY A 85 0.93 0.69 6.12
N ASN A 86 0.05 -0.26 5.81
CA ASN A 86 -1.37 -0.15 6.20
C ASN A 86 -1.58 -0.02 7.71
N THR A 87 -0.74 -0.63 8.53
CA THR A 87 -0.80 -0.50 10.00
C THR A 87 -0.48 0.92 10.42
N VAL A 88 0.57 1.52 9.86
CA VAL A 88 0.92 2.94 10.06
C VAL A 88 -0.23 3.85 9.60
N ASN A 89 -0.83 3.55 8.45
CA ASN A 89 -1.98 4.29 7.93
C ASN A 89 -3.20 4.22 8.85
N TYR A 90 -3.50 3.04 9.39
CA TYR A 90 -4.55 2.85 10.39
C TYR A 90 -4.31 3.65 11.67
N PHE A 91 -3.08 3.66 12.19
CA PHE A 91 -2.72 4.49 13.34
C PHE A 91 -2.82 5.99 13.03
N PHE A 92 -2.45 6.41 11.81
CA PHE A 92 -2.71 7.76 11.36
C PHE A 92 -4.21 8.08 11.34
N GLY A 93 -5.06 7.16 10.92
CA GLY A 93 -6.52 7.28 11.02
C GLY A 93 -7.01 7.49 12.46
N ILE A 94 -6.50 6.71 13.43
CA ILE A 94 -6.85 6.87 14.85
C ILE A 94 -6.38 8.23 15.39
N TYR A 95 -5.13 8.61 15.11
CA TYR A 95 -4.51 9.78 15.69
C TYR A 95 -5.01 11.09 15.07
N PHE A 96 -5.13 11.13 13.75
CA PHE A 96 -5.62 12.31 13.02
C PHE A 96 -7.13 12.39 12.95
N GLY A 97 -7.86 11.26 13.00
CA GLY A 97 -9.33 11.24 12.93
C GLY A 97 -10.01 12.32 13.79
N PRO A 98 -9.81 12.33 15.12
CA PRO A 98 -10.43 13.34 16.01
C PRO A 98 -10.07 14.79 15.66
N LYS A 99 -8.92 15.04 15.03
CA LYS A 99 -8.44 16.39 14.67
C LYS A 99 -8.96 16.86 13.30
N VAL A 100 -9.36 15.94 12.42
CA VAL A 100 -9.76 16.23 11.03
C VAL A 100 -11.29 16.32 10.87
N PHE A 101 -12.08 15.63 11.72
CA PHE A 101 -13.53 15.81 11.80
C PHE A 101 -13.89 17.08 12.59
N LYS A 102 -13.78 18.24 11.93
CA LYS A 102 -14.30 19.52 12.45
C LYS A 102 -15.59 19.91 11.70
N PRO A 103 -16.55 20.58 12.36
CA PRO A 103 -17.68 21.19 11.68
C PRO A 103 -17.16 22.15 10.60
N GLY A 104 -17.51 21.93 9.33
CA GLY A 104 -17.10 22.78 8.20
C GLY A 104 -16.08 22.18 7.22
N ASN A 105 -15.54 20.99 7.47
CA ASN A 105 -14.55 20.39 6.57
C ASN A 105 -15.20 19.77 5.31
N ARG A 106 -14.81 20.23 4.11
CA ARG A 106 -15.48 19.91 2.83
C ARG A 106 -15.28 18.46 2.35
N ILE A 107 -14.22 17.80 2.82
CA ILE A 107 -13.77 16.48 2.34
C ILE A 107 -14.07 15.36 3.35
N LEU A 108 -14.00 15.65 4.67
CA LEU A 108 -14.24 14.66 5.74
C LEU A 108 -15.31 15.16 6.70
N LYS A 109 -16.58 15.02 6.29
CA LYS A 109 -17.76 15.38 7.10
C LYS A 109 -18.02 14.35 8.21
N VAL A 110 -18.61 14.78 9.32
CA VAL A 110 -19.08 13.91 10.42
C VAL A 110 -20.03 12.82 9.92
N ASP A 111 -20.80 13.08 8.86
CA ASP A 111 -21.65 12.07 8.22
C ASP A 111 -20.88 10.87 7.65
N TYR A 112 -19.64 11.09 7.17
CA TYR A 112 -18.77 9.99 6.74
C TYR A 112 -18.26 9.19 7.93
N TYR A 113 -17.98 9.82 9.07
CA TYR A 113 -17.61 9.10 10.30
C TYR A 113 -18.71 8.12 10.72
N ASN A 114 -19.95 8.61 10.83
CA ASN A 114 -21.10 7.77 11.19
C ASN A 114 -21.36 6.69 10.15
N LYS A 115 -21.35 7.02 8.85
CA LYS A 115 -21.52 6.01 7.77
C LYS A 115 -20.41 4.97 7.75
N THR A 116 -19.18 5.36 8.05
CA THR A 116 -18.03 4.46 8.10
C THR A 116 -18.19 3.47 9.24
N GLN A 117 -18.55 3.95 10.42
CA GLN A 117 -18.77 3.13 11.60
C GLN A 117 -19.93 2.13 11.35
N ASP A 118 -21.06 2.63 10.84
CA ASP A 118 -22.22 1.81 10.48
C ASP A 118 -21.91 0.79 9.37
N TYR A 119 -20.99 1.12 8.45
CA TYR A 119 -20.56 0.23 7.38
C TYR A 119 -19.64 -0.88 7.91
N PHE A 120 -18.69 -0.57 8.79
CA PHE A 120 -17.84 -1.57 9.40
C PHE A 120 -18.63 -2.50 10.33
N ASP A 121 -19.60 -1.96 11.07
CA ASP A 121 -20.49 -2.74 11.93
C ASP A 121 -21.42 -3.67 11.12
N LYS A 122 -21.88 -3.27 9.92
CA LYS A 122 -22.83 -4.05 9.10
C LYS A 122 -22.20 -4.95 8.03
N LYS A 123 -21.09 -4.55 7.39
CA LYS A 123 -20.48 -5.27 6.25
C LYS A 123 -19.14 -5.96 6.57
N GLY A 124 -18.59 -5.76 7.77
CA GLY A 124 -17.31 -6.35 8.18
C GLY A 124 -16.10 -5.81 7.41
N GLY A 125 -14.90 -6.28 7.76
CA GLY A 125 -13.65 -5.78 7.17
C GLY A 125 -13.30 -6.34 5.79
N ASN A 126 -14.19 -7.09 5.14
CA ASN A 126 -14.00 -7.60 3.78
C ASN A 126 -13.71 -6.47 2.77
N MET A 127 -14.23 -5.28 3.02
CA MET A 127 -13.95 -4.09 2.20
C MET A 127 -12.46 -3.69 2.23
N LEU A 128 -11.73 -3.97 3.32
CA LEU A 128 -10.29 -3.72 3.39
C LEU A 128 -9.53 -4.61 2.40
N ILE A 129 -9.97 -5.85 2.20
CA ILE A 129 -9.38 -6.76 1.22
C ILE A 129 -9.67 -6.26 -0.20
N ILE A 130 -10.94 -5.97 -0.51
CA ILE A 130 -11.35 -5.53 -1.85
C ILE A 130 -10.69 -4.21 -2.23
N SER A 131 -10.57 -3.28 -1.27
CA SER A 131 -9.95 -1.98 -1.49
C SER A 131 -8.52 -2.05 -2.01
N ARG A 132 -7.78 -3.14 -1.73
CA ARG A 132 -6.39 -3.31 -2.18
C ARG A 132 -6.24 -3.48 -3.69
N PHE A 133 -7.30 -3.85 -4.39
CA PHE A 133 -7.34 -3.97 -5.84
C PHE A 133 -7.79 -2.67 -6.53
N MET A 134 -8.10 -1.64 -5.76
CA MET A 134 -8.50 -0.34 -6.27
C MET A 134 -7.55 0.75 -5.73
N PRO A 135 -6.66 1.33 -6.56
CA PRO A 135 -5.55 2.18 -6.11
C PRO A 135 -5.96 3.31 -5.16
N ILE A 136 -7.05 4.02 -5.46
CA ILE A 136 -7.52 5.14 -4.62
C ILE A 136 -8.11 4.64 -3.30
N PHE A 137 -8.83 3.51 -3.30
CA PHE A 137 -9.49 3.00 -2.11
C PHE A 137 -8.50 2.30 -1.17
N ARG A 138 -7.38 1.78 -1.67
CA ARG A 138 -6.40 1.03 -0.86
C ARG A 138 -5.80 1.85 0.27
N THR A 139 -5.56 3.14 0.06
CA THR A 139 -4.93 4.03 1.05
C THR A 139 -5.98 4.68 1.96
N LEU A 140 -7.20 4.83 1.44
CA LEU A 140 -8.32 5.41 2.18
C LEU A 140 -8.96 4.40 3.14
N ALA A 141 -9.14 3.15 2.73
CA ALA A 141 -9.79 2.13 3.56
C ALA A 141 -9.11 1.90 4.94
N PRO A 142 -7.78 1.70 5.05
CA PRO A 142 -7.11 1.56 6.35
C PRO A 142 -7.18 2.85 7.18
N PHE A 143 -7.06 4.03 6.56
CA PHE A 143 -7.23 5.32 7.24
C PHE A 143 -8.63 5.45 7.84
N VAL A 144 -9.65 5.16 7.04
CA VAL A 144 -11.07 5.22 7.38
C VAL A 144 -11.42 4.16 8.44
N ALA A 145 -10.81 2.99 8.41
CA ALA A 145 -10.91 1.98 9.47
C ALA A 145 -10.33 2.47 10.80
N GLY A 146 -9.19 3.18 10.76
CA GLY A 146 -8.59 3.81 11.94
C GLY A 146 -9.46 4.93 12.52
N VAL A 147 -10.00 5.78 11.64
CA VAL A 147 -10.97 6.83 12.00
C VAL A 147 -12.19 6.23 12.69
N GLY A 148 -12.78 5.18 12.11
CA GLY A 148 -13.95 4.49 12.64
C GLY A 148 -13.68 3.67 13.91
N LYS A 149 -12.45 3.68 14.43
CA LYS A 149 -12.00 2.91 15.60
C LYS A 149 -12.34 1.41 15.50
N MET A 150 -12.17 0.84 14.32
CA MET A 150 -12.32 -0.60 14.11
C MET A 150 -11.44 -1.38 15.10
N ASN A 151 -11.83 -2.59 15.52
CA ASN A 151 -10.97 -3.37 16.40
C ASN A 151 -9.63 -3.70 15.70
N PHE A 152 -8.50 -3.43 16.35
CA PHE A 152 -7.16 -3.64 15.76
C PHE A 152 -6.91 -5.09 15.33
N GLY A 153 -7.43 -6.07 16.07
CA GLY A 153 -7.32 -7.50 15.71
C GLY A 153 -8.08 -7.83 14.43
N GLN A 154 -9.31 -7.32 14.30
CA GLN A 154 -10.09 -7.47 13.08
C GLN A 154 -9.40 -6.77 11.90
N PHE A 155 -8.97 -5.52 12.09
CA PHE A 155 -8.22 -4.78 11.06
C PHE A 155 -6.98 -5.56 10.61
N THR A 156 -6.17 -6.05 11.54
CA THR A 156 -4.94 -6.80 11.25
C THR A 156 -5.24 -8.07 10.46
N TYR A 157 -6.29 -8.82 10.81
CA TYR A 157 -6.70 -10.01 10.07
C TYR A 157 -6.98 -9.69 8.60
N TYR A 158 -7.84 -8.71 8.32
CA TYR A 158 -8.16 -8.32 6.95
C TYR A 158 -6.97 -7.67 6.22
N ASN A 159 -6.14 -6.94 6.96
CA ASN A 159 -4.93 -6.33 6.44
C ASN A 159 -3.92 -7.38 5.97
N VAL A 160 -3.68 -8.42 6.78
CA VAL A 160 -2.78 -9.54 6.45
C VAL A 160 -3.34 -10.33 5.26
N VAL A 161 -4.60 -10.78 5.34
CA VAL A 161 -5.22 -11.57 4.26
C VAL A 161 -5.20 -10.80 2.94
N GLY A 162 -5.61 -9.55 2.96
CA GLY A 162 -5.60 -8.71 1.76
C GLY A 162 -4.18 -8.44 1.25
N GLY A 163 -3.20 -8.28 2.15
CA GLY A 163 -1.80 -8.01 1.77
C GLY A 163 -1.15 -9.21 1.11
N VAL A 164 -1.34 -10.39 1.67
CA VAL A 164 -0.88 -11.65 1.08
C VAL A 164 -1.54 -11.86 -0.27
N LEU A 165 -2.87 -11.74 -0.37
CA LEU A 165 -3.59 -11.93 -1.64
C LEU A 165 -3.09 -10.96 -2.71
N TRP A 166 -2.99 -9.67 -2.39
CA TRP A 166 -2.54 -8.67 -3.34
C TRP A 166 -1.10 -8.92 -3.82
N ILE A 167 -0.14 -9.11 -2.91
CA ILE A 167 1.25 -9.36 -3.31
C ILE A 167 1.37 -10.65 -4.12
N VAL A 168 0.81 -11.75 -3.62
CA VAL A 168 0.91 -13.05 -4.30
C VAL A 168 0.24 -13.03 -5.68
N SER A 169 -0.91 -12.37 -5.83
CA SER A 169 -1.56 -12.24 -7.14
C SER A 169 -0.72 -11.43 -8.12
N PHE A 170 -0.32 -10.20 -7.78
CA PHE A 170 0.38 -9.33 -8.73
C PHE A 170 1.81 -9.80 -9.01
N LEU A 171 2.54 -10.21 -7.97
CA LEU A 171 3.90 -10.73 -8.10
C LEU A 171 3.90 -12.09 -8.82
N GLY A 172 2.93 -12.96 -8.53
CA GLY A 172 2.81 -14.28 -9.12
C GLY A 172 2.26 -14.30 -10.54
N ILE A 173 1.49 -13.31 -10.98
CA ILE A 173 1.14 -13.17 -12.40
C ILE A 173 2.32 -12.59 -13.19
N GLY A 174 3.16 -11.78 -12.53
CA GLY A 174 4.38 -11.27 -13.15
C GLY A 174 5.44 -12.36 -13.37
N PHE A 175 5.60 -13.26 -12.40
CA PHE A 175 6.59 -14.36 -12.42
C PHE A 175 6.16 -15.51 -13.35
#